data_AF-A0A520KJ19-F1
#
_entry.id   AF-A0A520KJ19-F1
#
_cell.length_a   1.000
_cell.length_b   1.000
_cell.length_c   1.000
_cell.angle_alpha   90.00
_cell.angle_beta   90.00
_cell.angle_gamma   90.00
#
_symmetry.space_group_name_H-M   'P 1'
#
loop_
_entity.id
_entity.type
_entity.pdbx_description
1 polymer ?
#
loop_
_entity_poly.entity_id
_entity_poly.type
_entity_poly.pdbx_seq_one_letter_code
_entity_poly.pdbx_strand_id
1 'polypeptide(L)'
;FVQIPFDKFKQKLKHKLEARGITFDLVPESHTSKCSFYDEESVEHHEEYVGERVERGLFEASDGTRYNADVNGAVNMARKATGKPNSELFSSEEDVERAVDAPQRISLSDLEEKSDSEGNFVGSPTLKEAVSDG
;
A
#
# COMPACT_ATOMS: atom_id res chain seq x y z
N PHE A 1 -9.80 -22.84 17.08
CA PHE A 1 -9.74 -21.80 16.04
C PHE A 1 -9.10 -20.56 16.63
N VAL A 2 -8.06 -20.00 16.00
CA VAL A 2 -7.47 -18.73 16.44
C VAL A 2 -8.20 -17.62 15.69
N GLN A 3 -8.87 -16.72 16.41
CA GLN A 3 -9.56 -15.59 15.80
C GLN A 3 -8.52 -14.55 15.39
N ILE A 4 -8.30 -14.38 14.08
CA ILE A 4 -7.42 -13.34 13.54
C ILE A 4 -8.23 -12.03 13.50
N PRO A 5 -7.81 -10.97 14.21
CA PRO A 5 -8.58 -9.73 14.31
C PRO A 5 -8.37 -8.83 13.08
N PHE A 6 -8.87 -9.25 11.92
CA PHE A 6 -8.68 -8.56 10.64
C PHE A 6 -9.13 -7.09 10.66
N ASP A 7 -10.26 -6.78 11.29
CA ASP A 7 -10.77 -5.40 11.33
C ASP A 7 -9.86 -4.47 12.12
N LYS A 8 -9.29 -4.95 13.22
CA LYS A 8 -8.32 -4.19 14.01
C LYS A 8 -7.04 -3.94 13.23
N PHE A 9 -6.60 -4.92 12.44
CA PHE A 9 -5.46 -4.75 11.55
C PHE A 9 -5.73 -3.69 10.48
N LYS A 10 -6.87 -3.76 9.77
CA LYS A 10 -7.30 -2.78 8.77
C LYS A 10 -7.36 -1.36 9.35
N GLN A 11 -7.96 -1.20 10.53
CA GLN A 11 -8.05 0.10 11.21
C GLN A 11 -6.67 0.69 11.53
N LYS A 12 -5.75 -0.13 12.07
CA LYS A 12 -4.38 0.31 12.37
C LYS A 12 -3.60 0.69 11.12
N LEU A 13 -3.77 -0.09 10.05
CA LEU A 13 -3.13 0.18 8.76
C LEU A 13 -3.65 1.49 8.17
N LYS A 14 -4.98 1.66 8.07
CA LYS A 14 -5.64 2.89 7.64
C LYS A 14 -5.09 4.10 8.39
N HIS A 15 -5.13 4.06 9.73
CA HIS A 15 -4.65 5.16 10.56
C HIS A 15 -3.18 5.54 10.28
N LYS A 16 -2.28 4.56 10.13
CA LYS A 16 -0.87 4.81 9.84
C LYS A 16 -0.62 5.39 8.45
N LEU A 17 -1.41 4.97 7.45
CA LEU A 17 -1.32 5.45 6.08
C LEU A 17 -1.86 6.89 5.99
N GLU A 18 -3.03 7.14 6.56
CA GLU A 18 -3.65 8.48 6.60
C GLU A 18 -2.77 9.49 7.34
N ALA A 19 -2.11 9.08 8.43
CA ALA A 19 -1.15 9.93 9.14
C ALA A 19 0.05 10.37 8.28
N ARG A 20 0.33 9.68 7.17
CA ARG A 20 1.36 10.02 6.18
C ARG A 20 0.78 10.62 4.89
N GLY A 21 -0.52 10.94 4.87
CA GLY A 21 -1.20 11.47 3.69
C GLY A 21 -1.47 10.43 2.60
N ILE A 22 -1.36 9.13 2.90
CA ILE A 22 -1.64 8.04 1.95
C ILE A 22 -3.12 7.63 2.07
N THR A 23 -3.85 7.71 0.97
CA THR A 23 -5.26 7.27 0.90
C THR A 23 -5.34 5.75 1.09
N PHE A 24 -6.32 5.32 1.89
CA PHE A 24 -6.59 3.90 2.13
C PHE A 24 -8.00 3.53 1.72
N ASP A 25 -8.09 2.68 0.69
CA ASP A 25 -9.35 2.18 0.13
C ASP A 25 -9.48 0.67 0.34
N LEU A 26 -10.70 0.22 0.66
CA LEU A 26 -11.02 -1.19 0.81
C LEU A 26 -11.68 -1.70 -0.48
N VAL A 27 -11.00 -2.62 -1.16
CA VAL A 27 -11.48 -3.23 -2.41
C VAL A 27 -11.75 -4.73 -2.19
N PRO A 28 -12.85 -5.29 -2.71
CA PRO A 28 -13.13 -6.72 -2.59
C PRO A 28 -12.10 -7.59 -3.31
N GLU A 29 -11.56 -8.60 -2.62
CA GLU A 29 -10.54 -9.52 -3.14
C GLU A 29 -11.09 -10.61 -4.09
N SER A 30 -12.35 -10.50 -4.56
CA SER A 30 -12.91 -11.54 -5.44
C SER A 30 -12.09 -11.67 -6.72
N HIS A 31 -11.74 -12.93 -7.06
CA HIS A 31 -11.01 -13.35 -8.27
C HIS A 31 -9.55 -12.90 -8.40
N THR A 32 -8.99 -12.17 -7.43
CA THR A 32 -7.62 -11.63 -7.49
C THR A 32 -6.52 -12.70 -7.45
N SER A 33 -6.81 -13.85 -6.86
CA SER A 33 -5.89 -14.98 -6.76
C SER A 33 -6.00 -15.98 -7.92
N LYS A 34 -6.97 -15.79 -8.82
CA LYS A 34 -7.26 -16.69 -9.94
C LYS A 34 -6.94 -16.09 -11.30
N CYS A 35 -7.24 -14.81 -11.50
CA CYS A 35 -6.96 -14.15 -12.78
C CYS A 35 -5.45 -13.96 -12.94
N SER A 36 -4.94 -14.14 -14.14
CA SER A 36 -3.54 -13.88 -14.46
C SER A 36 -3.29 -12.39 -14.61
N PHE A 37 -2.44 -11.83 -13.75
CA PHE A 37 -2.01 -10.44 -13.94
C PHE A 37 -1.13 -10.30 -15.18
N TYR A 38 -0.35 -11.33 -15.50
CA TYR A 38 0.64 -11.33 -16.57
C TYR A 38 -0.03 -11.32 -17.96
N ASP A 39 -1.12 -12.05 -18.10
CA ASP A 39 -1.93 -12.09 -19.33
C ASP A 39 -2.89 -10.88 -19.46
N GLU A 40 -2.80 -9.92 -18.54
CA GLU A 40 -3.75 -8.81 -18.40
C GLU A 40 -5.23 -9.23 -18.34
N GLU A 41 -5.52 -10.43 -17.81
CA GLU A 41 -6.88 -10.96 -17.68
C GLU A 41 -7.75 -10.02 -16.80
N SER A 42 -9.03 -9.82 -17.16
CA SER A 42 -9.93 -8.99 -16.35
C SER A 42 -10.17 -9.64 -14.98
N VAL A 43 -10.13 -8.85 -13.90
CA VAL A 43 -10.21 -9.35 -12.52
C VAL A 43 -11.67 -9.61 -12.11
N GLU A 44 -12.27 -10.62 -12.72
CA GLU A 44 -13.68 -11.01 -12.52
C GLU A 44 -13.89 -12.53 -12.59
N HIS A 45 -15.15 -12.95 -12.56
CA HIS A 45 -15.48 -14.36 -12.70
C HIS A 45 -15.38 -14.77 -14.16
N HIS A 46 -14.59 -15.81 -14.42
CA HIS A 46 -14.48 -16.46 -15.72
C HIS A 46 -14.91 -17.93 -15.59
N GLU A 47 -15.55 -18.45 -16.63
CA GLU A 47 -15.87 -19.90 -16.70
C GLU A 47 -14.58 -20.71 -16.85
N GLU A 48 -13.63 -20.17 -17.61
CA GLU A 48 -12.29 -20.72 -17.81
C GLU A 48 -11.29 -19.59 -17.61
N TYR A 49 -10.31 -19.82 -16.73
CA TYR A 49 -9.28 -18.83 -16.40
C TYR A 49 -8.05 -19.06 -17.28
N VAL A 50 -7.40 -17.96 -17.66
CA VAL A 50 -6.26 -17.98 -18.60
C VAL A 50 -4.99 -18.52 -17.95
N GLY A 51 -4.82 -18.29 -16.66
CA GLY A 51 -3.74 -18.85 -15.84
C GLY A 51 -4.25 -19.62 -14.64
N GLU A 52 -3.34 -20.29 -13.94
CA GLU A 52 -3.70 -21.09 -12.78
C GLU A 52 -2.70 -21.01 -11.62
N ARG A 53 -3.23 -21.18 -10.41
CA ARG A 53 -2.42 -21.33 -9.21
C ARG A 53 -1.98 -22.78 -9.09
N VAL A 54 -0.75 -23.08 -9.50
CA VAL A 54 -0.16 -24.42 -9.45
C VAL A 54 -0.01 -24.92 -8.00
N GLU A 55 0.59 -24.10 -7.13
CA GLU A 55 0.77 -24.43 -5.73
C GLU A 55 0.86 -23.19 -4.82
N ARG A 56 1.12 -23.39 -3.52
CA ARG A 56 1.23 -22.26 -2.60
C ARG A 56 2.45 -21.41 -2.96
N GLY A 57 2.19 -20.16 -3.35
CA GLY A 57 3.23 -19.19 -3.69
C GLY A 57 3.64 -19.21 -5.17
N LEU A 58 3.04 -20.08 -5.99
CA LEU A 58 3.37 -20.23 -7.42
C LEU A 58 2.10 -20.12 -8.29
N PHE A 59 2.18 -19.30 -9.32
CA PHE A 59 1.16 -19.10 -10.33
C PHE A 59 1.78 -19.30 -11.72
N GLU A 60 1.02 -19.83 -12.67
CA GLU A 60 1.43 -20.07 -14.06
C GLU A 60 0.50 -19.31 -15.03
N ALA A 61 1.09 -18.54 -15.94
CA ALA A 61 0.40 -17.80 -16.99
C ALA A 61 0.05 -18.71 -18.19
N SER A 62 -0.69 -18.18 -19.17
CA SER A 62 -1.08 -18.94 -20.36
C SER A 62 0.09 -19.44 -21.21
N ASP A 63 1.21 -18.72 -21.21
CA ASP A 63 2.42 -19.07 -21.94
C ASP A 63 3.36 -20.03 -21.18
N GLY A 64 2.94 -20.49 -19.99
CA GLY A 64 3.72 -21.33 -19.09
C GLY A 64 4.71 -20.56 -18.19
N THR A 65 4.72 -19.23 -18.24
CA THR A 65 5.54 -18.40 -17.35
C THR A 65 5.09 -18.55 -15.91
N ARG A 66 6.04 -18.86 -15.01
CA ARG A 66 5.77 -19.05 -13.58
C ARG A 66 6.26 -17.88 -12.75
N TYR A 67 5.43 -17.43 -11.84
CA TYR A 67 5.74 -16.30 -10.95
C TYR A 67 5.07 -16.44 -9.59
N ASN A 68 5.39 -15.52 -8.68
CA ASN A 68 4.90 -15.57 -7.32
C ASN A 68 3.39 -15.28 -7.24
N ALA A 69 2.63 -16.16 -6.58
CA ALA A 69 1.18 -16.02 -6.50
C ALA A 69 0.71 -14.86 -5.61
N ASP A 70 1.53 -14.37 -4.68
CA ASP A 70 1.21 -13.20 -3.87
C ASP A 70 1.43 -11.91 -4.69
N VAL A 71 2.44 -11.88 -5.58
CA VAL A 71 2.59 -10.83 -6.60
C VAL A 71 1.35 -10.78 -7.49
N ASN A 72 0.85 -11.94 -7.94
CA ASN A 72 -0.41 -12.00 -8.69
C ASN A 72 -1.56 -11.30 -7.97
N GLY A 73 -1.78 -11.66 -6.71
CA GLY A 73 -2.84 -11.09 -5.88
C GLY A 73 -2.68 -9.58 -5.67
N ALA A 74 -1.45 -9.12 -5.40
CA ALA A 74 -1.16 -7.70 -5.17
C ALA A 74 -1.40 -6.86 -6.43
N VAL A 75 -0.90 -7.29 -7.58
CA VAL A 75 -1.09 -6.57 -8.85
C VAL A 75 -2.56 -6.56 -9.26
N ASN A 76 -3.26 -7.69 -9.16
CA ASN A 76 -4.69 -7.75 -9.44
C ASN A 76 -5.51 -6.86 -8.48
N MET A 77 -5.05 -6.64 -7.26
CA MET A 77 -5.70 -5.68 -6.37
C MET A 77 -5.54 -4.23 -6.83
N ALA A 78 -4.33 -3.85 -7.25
CA ALA A 78 -4.08 -2.54 -7.83
C ALA A 78 -4.91 -2.33 -9.11
N ARG A 79 -4.93 -3.32 -10.02
CA ARG A 79 -5.74 -3.30 -11.25
C ARG A 79 -7.22 -3.14 -10.96
N LYS A 80 -7.76 -3.90 -10.00
CA LYS A 80 -9.18 -3.83 -9.64
C LYS A 80 -9.55 -2.50 -8.97
N ALA A 81 -8.66 -1.93 -8.17
CA ALA A 81 -8.87 -0.63 -7.53
C ALA A 81 -8.88 0.53 -8.53
N THR A 82 -8.02 0.46 -9.56
CA THR A 82 -7.73 1.59 -10.45
C THR A 82 -8.35 1.46 -11.85
N GLY A 83 -8.69 0.24 -12.29
CA GLY A 83 -9.10 -0.05 -13.65
C GLY A 83 -7.99 0.10 -14.69
N LYS A 84 -6.74 0.24 -14.26
CA LYS A 84 -5.59 0.54 -15.14
C LYS A 84 -4.87 -0.74 -15.62
N PRO A 85 -4.26 -0.71 -16.82
CA PRO A 85 -3.38 -1.77 -17.29
C PRO A 85 -2.05 -1.79 -16.53
N ASN A 86 -1.28 -2.87 -16.68
CA ASN A 86 0.00 -3.01 -15.98
C ASN A 86 0.99 -1.91 -16.39
N SER A 87 0.99 -1.54 -17.67
CA SER A 87 1.86 -0.49 -18.22
C SER A 87 1.68 0.86 -17.53
N GLU A 88 0.45 1.23 -17.17
CA GLU A 88 0.16 2.47 -16.45
C GLU A 88 0.46 2.35 -14.96
N LEU A 89 0.18 1.17 -14.36
CA LEU A 89 0.47 0.90 -12.95
C LEU A 89 1.97 0.95 -12.63
N PHE A 90 2.82 0.58 -13.59
CA PHE A 90 4.27 0.51 -13.46
C PHE A 90 5.00 1.43 -14.45
N SER A 91 4.36 2.53 -14.86
CA SER A 91 4.83 3.42 -15.93
C SER A 91 6.08 4.24 -15.59
N SER A 92 6.45 4.36 -14.31
CA SER A 92 7.63 5.09 -13.89
C SER A 92 8.53 4.21 -13.01
N GLU A 93 9.82 4.21 -13.32
CA GLU A 93 10.85 3.70 -12.40
C GLU A 93 11.03 4.65 -11.20
N GLU A 94 10.56 5.90 -11.31
CA GLU A 94 10.63 6.91 -10.24
C GLU A 94 9.56 6.73 -9.15
N ASP A 95 8.38 6.15 -9.44
CA ASP A 95 7.34 5.90 -8.42
C ASP A 95 7.52 4.55 -7.70
N VAL A 96 8.40 3.68 -8.20
CA VAL A 96 8.83 2.46 -7.48
C VAL A 96 10.03 2.82 -6.60
N GLU A 97 9.76 3.48 -5.47
CA GLU A 97 10.85 3.90 -4.57
C GLU A 97 11.70 2.73 -4.06
N ARG A 98 11.08 1.56 -3.81
CA ARG A 98 11.75 0.33 -3.35
C ARG A 98 10.91 -0.91 -3.67
N ALA A 99 11.56 -2.02 -4.02
CA ALA A 99 10.99 -3.33 -3.78
C ALA A 99 10.87 -3.55 -2.26
N VAL A 100 9.74 -4.07 -1.78
CA VAL A 100 9.56 -4.40 -0.35
C VAL A 100 10.47 -5.55 0.05
N ASP A 101 11.71 -5.23 0.40
CA ASP A 101 12.55 -6.06 1.25
C ASP A 101 12.00 -6.04 2.69
N ALA A 102 12.42 -6.99 3.51
CA ALA A 102 11.94 -7.28 4.86
C ALA A 102 11.57 -6.01 5.65
N PRO A 103 10.42 -6.01 6.37
CA PRO A 103 9.93 -4.82 7.03
C PRO A 103 10.99 -4.24 7.98
N GLN A 104 11.35 -2.97 7.78
CA GLN A 104 12.26 -2.29 8.70
C GLN A 104 11.67 -2.31 10.11
N ARG A 105 12.41 -2.93 11.03
CA ARG A 105 12.08 -2.97 12.44
C ARG A 105 12.47 -1.63 13.07
N ILE A 106 11.50 -0.73 13.15
CA ILE A 106 11.61 0.53 13.90
C ILE A 106 11.34 0.28 15.39
N SER A 107 12.30 0.68 16.22
CA SER A 107 12.24 0.78 17.68
C SER A 107 11.72 2.15 18.11
N LEU A 108 11.32 2.31 19.38
CA LEU A 108 10.86 3.60 19.92
C LEU A 108 11.95 4.68 19.84
N SER A 109 13.22 4.29 20.02
CA SER A 109 14.37 5.16 19.85
C SER A 109 14.51 5.71 18.43
N ASP A 110 14.14 4.93 17.40
CA ASP A 110 14.20 5.38 16.00
C ASP A 110 13.13 6.43 15.65
N LEU A 111 12.13 6.60 16.52
CA LEU A 111 11.08 7.62 16.39
C LEU A 111 11.45 8.91 17.14
N GLU A 112 12.26 8.81 18.19
CA GLU A 112 12.72 9.94 18.99
C GLU A 112 13.85 10.72 18.29
N GLU A 113 14.67 10.07 17.44
CA GLU A 113 15.73 10.77 16.69
C GLU A 113 15.21 11.71 15.58
N LYS A 114 13.92 11.60 15.20
CA LYS A 114 13.32 12.47 14.16
C LYS A 114 12.75 13.79 14.69
N SER A 115 12.77 14.04 16.01
CA SER A 115 12.31 15.31 16.56
C SER A 115 13.40 16.39 16.66
N ASP A 116 14.68 16.04 16.50
CA ASP A 116 15.78 16.91 16.94
C ASP A 116 16.51 17.65 15.81
N SER A 117 15.96 17.65 14.59
CA SER A 117 16.52 18.41 13.46
C SER A 117 15.48 19.25 12.71
N GLU A 118 14.74 20.11 13.40
CA GLU A 118 14.28 21.36 12.77
C GLU A 118 14.65 22.55 13.67
N GLY A 119 15.37 23.49 13.05
CA GLY A 119 16.08 24.58 13.70
C GLY A 119 15.18 25.54 14.47
N ASN A 120 15.62 25.83 15.69
CA ASN A 120 15.72 27.17 16.29
C ASN A 120 14.79 28.25 15.69
N PHE A 121 13.52 28.29 16.09
CA PHE A 121 12.68 29.47 15.90
C PHE A 121 13.09 30.53 16.92
N VAL A 122 13.84 31.52 16.44
CA VAL A 122 14.19 32.74 17.17
C VAL A 122 12.90 33.46 17.56
N GLY A 123 12.64 33.53 18.87
CA GLY A 123 11.50 34.28 19.40
C GLY A 123 11.65 35.79 19.20
N SER A 124 10.54 36.45 18.89
CA SER A 124 10.15 37.81 19.32
C SER A 124 8.85 38.24 18.61
N PRO A 125 8.08 39.21 19.12
CA PRO A 125 7.66 39.42 20.50
C PRO A 125 6.11 39.45 20.60
N THR A 126 5.64 39.28 21.83
CA THR A 126 4.26 39.38 22.29
C THR A 126 3.60 40.70 21.87
N LEU A 127 2.45 40.63 21.19
CA LEU A 127 1.51 41.75 21.07
C LEU A 127 1.01 42.10 22.48
N LYS A 128 1.53 43.19 23.04
CA LYS A 128 0.95 43.80 24.24
C LYS A 128 -0.35 44.49 23.86
N GLU A 129 -1.38 44.14 24.60
CA GLU A 129 -2.69 44.74 24.62
C GLU A 129 -2.59 46.27 24.76
N ALA A 130 -3.32 46.99 23.91
CA ALA A 130 -3.60 48.39 24.09
C ALA A 130 -4.68 48.54 25.17
N VAL A 131 -4.28 49.02 26.35
CA VAL A 131 -5.19 49.50 27.39
C VAL A 131 -5.00 51.02 27.52
N SER A 132 -6.11 51.69 27.25
CA SER A 132 -6.54 53.06 27.59
C SER A 132 -5.60 53.99 28.37
N ASP A 133 -5.40 55.19 27.80
CA ASP A 133 -5.19 56.45 28.53
C ASP A 133 -6.25 57.45 28.04
N GLY A 134 -6.92 58.14 28.98
CA GLY A 134 -7.68 59.37 28.75
C GLY A 134 -9.20 59.27 28.76
#